data_AF-A0A1H2YZE5-F1
#
_entry.id   AF-A0A1H2YZE5-F1
#
_cell.length_a   1.000
_cell.length_b   1.000
_cell.length_c   1.000
_cell.angle_alpha   90.00
_cell.angle_beta   90.00
_cell.angle_gamma   90.00
#
_symmetry.space_group_name_H-M   'P 1'
#
loop_
_entity.id
_entity.type
_entity.pdbx_description
1 polymer ?
#
loop_
_entity_poly.entity_id
_entity_poly.type
_entity_poly.pdbx_seq_one_letter_code
_entity_poly.pdbx_strand_id
1 'polypeptide(L)'
;MNTLEAKRETLAKERIENKYKSHKDCTFIEVVTADKLQKFYDFISKQILYDDKEKVSATIVYSYDTQGHQNQIENYDSSGKRINRTVQKFDEAGNVIESILYDEADRETRKLYFTYDKYNNITRRKIVDIRPSPKTTVQTLRYEYDTHHNYIQETCLSGGNVIYAQKRVISYYD
;
A
#
# COMPACT_ATOMS: atom_id res chain seq x y z
N MET A 1 16.76 -25.92 -22.61
CA MET A 1 15.53 -25.47 -21.91
C MET A 1 14.89 -26.69 -21.27
N ASN A 2 14.81 -26.73 -19.95
CA ASN A 2 14.33 -27.89 -19.22
C ASN A 2 12.80 -27.99 -19.39
N THR A 3 12.25 -29.18 -19.62
CA THR A 3 10.82 -29.40 -19.91
C THR A 3 9.90 -28.94 -18.77
N LEU A 4 10.44 -28.76 -17.56
CA LEU A 4 9.74 -28.16 -16.42
C LEU A 4 9.56 -26.64 -16.56
N GLU A 5 10.51 -25.92 -17.16
CA GLU A 5 10.42 -24.46 -17.39
C GLU A 5 9.34 -24.14 -18.41
N ALA A 6 9.28 -24.90 -19.51
CA ALA A 6 8.25 -24.74 -20.54
C ALA A 6 6.83 -25.01 -19.98
N LYS A 7 6.68 -25.99 -19.07
CA LYS A 7 5.41 -26.26 -18.39
C LYS A 7 5.00 -25.13 -17.44
N ARG A 8 5.96 -24.52 -16.72
CA ARG A 8 5.72 -23.38 -15.84
C ARG A 8 5.31 -22.13 -16.62
N GLU A 9 5.98 -21.86 -17.74
CA GLU A 9 5.66 -20.73 -18.62
C GLU A 9 4.26 -20.85 -19.23
N THR A 10 3.87 -22.07 -19.65
CA THR A 10 2.55 -22.35 -20.21
C THR A 10 1.44 -22.13 -19.16
N LEU A 11 1.62 -22.63 -17.93
CA LEU A 11 0.65 -22.46 -16.84
C LEU A 11 0.53 -21.00 -16.39
N ALA A 12 1.62 -20.23 -16.45
CA ALA A 12 1.61 -18.80 -16.14
C ALA A 12 0.78 -18.00 -17.17
N LYS A 13 0.94 -18.30 -18.47
CA LYS A 13 0.16 -17.69 -19.55
C LYS A 13 -1.35 -17.98 -19.39
N GLU A 14 -1.73 -19.23 -19.13
CA GLU A 14 -3.13 -19.60 -18.89
C GLU A 14 -3.74 -18.90 -17.66
N ARG A 15 -2.97 -18.70 -16.59
CA ARG A 15 -3.45 -18.02 -15.37
C ARG A 15 -3.63 -16.52 -15.57
N ILE A 16 -2.73 -15.87 -16.32
CA ILE A 16 -2.86 -14.45 -16.69
C ILE A 16 -4.10 -14.25 -17.56
N GLU A 17 -4.30 -15.09 -18.57
CA GLU A 17 -5.48 -15.01 -19.45
C GLU A 17 -6.79 -15.25 -18.69
N ASN A 18 -6.81 -16.10 -17.67
CA ASN A 18 -8.04 -16.42 -16.94
C ASN A 18 -8.34 -15.46 -15.77
N LYS A 19 -7.33 -14.92 -15.07
CA LYS A 19 -7.52 -14.00 -13.93
C LYS A 19 -7.89 -12.57 -14.39
N TYR A 20 -7.37 -12.12 -15.53
CA TYR A 20 -7.54 -10.74 -15.99
C TYR A 20 -8.55 -10.58 -17.14
N LYS A 21 -9.28 -11.65 -17.50
CA LYS A 21 -10.31 -11.66 -18.55
C LYS A 21 -11.45 -10.65 -18.33
N SER A 22 -11.65 -10.12 -17.12
CA SER A 22 -12.75 -9.19 -16.81
C SER A 22 -12.33 -7.76 -16.44
N HIS A 23 -11.03 -7.47 -16.27
CA HIS A 23 -10.59 -6.14 -15.84
C HIS A 23 -9.97 -5.41 -17.02
N LYS A 24 -10.81 -4.62 -17.70
CA LYS A 24 -10.44 -3.69 -18.79
C LYS A 24 -9.40 -2.63 -18.38
N ASP A 25 -8.98 -2.59 -17.12
CA ASP A 25 -8.15 -1.53 -16.53
C ASP A 25 -6.70 -1.95 -16.24
N CYS A 26 -6.30 -3.19 -16.51
CA CYS A 26 -4.93 -3.66 -16.30
C CYS A 26 -4.16 -3.76 -17.61
N THR A 27 -3.70 -2.64 -18.16
CA THR A 27 -2.82 -2.63 -19.32
C THR A 27 -1.34 -2.78 -18.91
N PHE A 28 -0.76 -3.91 -19.28
CA PHE A 28 0.68 -4.21 -19.40
C PHE A 28 1.44 -4.62 -18.12
N ILE A 29 1.60 -5.94 -17.93
CA ILE A 29 2.61 -6.54 -17.05
C ILE A 29 3.84 -6.84 -17.92
N GLU A 30 4.94 -6.15 -17.69
CA GLU A 30 6.22 -6.49 -18.30
C GLU A 30 6.76 -7.77 -17.64
N VAL A 31 6.73 -8.90 -18.37
CA VAL A 31 7.10 -10.23 -17.85
C VAL A 31 8.63 -10.34 -17.85
N VAL A 32 9.24 -10.43 -16.66
CA VAL A 32 10.68 -10.61 -16.48
C VAL A 32 11.05 -12.10 -16.48
N THR A 33 12.28 -12.42 -16.91
CA THR A 33 12.84 -13.76 -17.19
C THR A 33 12.74 -14.80 -16.06
N ALA A 34 12.83 -16.07 -16.46
CA ALA A 34 12.42 -17.26 -15.71
C ALA A 34 13.06 -17.45 -14.32
N ASP A 35 14.28 -16.97 -14.11
CA ASP A 35 15.00 -17.13 -12.84
C ASP A 35 14.42 -16.25 -11.72
N LYS A 36 13.60 -15.25 -12.09
CA LYS A 36 12.85 -14.38 -11.17
C LYS A 36 11.41 -14.85 -10.93
N LEU A 37 10.91 -15.88 -11.63
CA LEU A 37 9.51 -16.31 -11.58
C LEU A 37 9.02 -16.78 -10.21
N GLN A 38 9.89 -17.25 -9.31
CA GLN A 38 9.46 -17.63 -7.95
C GLN A 38 9.18 -16.41 -7.05
N LYS A 39 9.75 -15.24 -7.39
CA LYS A 39 9.51 -13.93 -6.73
C LYS A 39 8.50 -13.05 -7.47
N PHE A 40 8.04 -13.47 -8.66
CA PHE A 40 7.20 -12.70 -9.58
C PHE A 40 5.72 -13.09 -9.48
N TYR A 41 5.16 -13.00 -8.27
CA TYR A 41 3.72 -12.79 -8.15
C TYR A 41 3.48 -11.30 -7.94
N ASP A 42 3.06 -10.63 -9.02
CA ASP A 42 2.24 -9.41 -9.03
C ASP A 42 2.79 -8.11 -8.37
N PHE A 43 4.06 -7.72 -8.60
CA PHE A 43 4.49 -6.33 -8.30
C PHE A 43 4.01 -5.38 -9.41
N ILE A 44 2.96 -4.61 -9.15
CA ILE A 44 2.49 -3.55 -10.05
C ILE A 44 3.50 -2.40 -9.98
N SER A 45 4.28 -2.15 -11.03
CA SER A 45 5.21 -1.02 -11.06
C SER A 45 4.55 0.29 -11.48
N LYS A 46 3.41 0.21 -12.18
CA LYS A 46 2.71 1.37 -12.74
C LYS A 46 1.22 1.10 -12.91
N GLN A 47 0.40 2.08 -12.55
CA GLN A 47 -1.04 2.11 -12.83
C GLN A 47 -1.36 3.38 -13.63
N ILE A 48 -2.15 3.23 -14.71
CA ILE A 48 -2.64 4.36 -15.52
C ILE A 48 -4.15 4.42 -15.34
N LEU A 49 -4.64 5.57 -14.91
CA LEU A 49 -6.06 5.81 -14.73
C LEU A 49 -6.57 6.58 -15.94
N TYR A 50 -7.72 6.16 -16.46
CA TYR A 50 -8.40 6.81 -17.57
C TYR A 50 -9.70 7.46 -17.07
N ASP A 51 -10.14 8.52 -17.73
CA ASP A 51 -11.48 9.08 -17.54
C ASP A 51 -12.53 8.31 -18.36
N ASP A 52 -13.78 8.76 -18.31
CA ASP A 52 -14.91 8.19 -19.04
C ASP A 52 -14.80 8.31 -20.57
N LYS A 53 -13.80 9.03 -21.08
CA LYS A 53 -13.50 9.22 -22.51
C LYS A 53 -12.21 8.52 -22.94
N GLU A 54 -11.73 7.58 -22.12
CA GLU A 54 -10.50 6.81 -22.37
C GLU A 54 -9.24 7.69 -22.47
N LYS A 55 -9.26 8.89 -21.87
CA LYS A 55 -8.08 9.75 -21.77
C LYS A 55 -7.39 9.53 -20.42
N VAL A 56 -6.06 9.50 -20.42
CA VAL A 56 -5.28 9.39 -19.18
C VAL A 56 -5.64 10.55 -18.24
N SER A 57 -6.12 10.20 -17.05
CA SER A 57 -6.46 11.13 -15.97
C SER A 57 -5.34 11.24 -14.93
N ALA A 58 -4.66 10.13 -14.63
CA ALA A 58 -3.53 10.09 -13.71
C ALA A 58 -2.63 8.89 -13.99
N THR A 59 -1.40 8.94 -13.48
CA THR A 59 -0.48 7.79 -13.45
C THR A 59 0.11 7.65 -12.05
N ILE A 60 0.18 6.42 -11.55
CA ILE A 60 0.81 6.07 -10.28
C ILE A 60 1.98 5.15 -10.59
N VAL A 61 3.15 5.45 -10.04
CA VAL A 61 4.36 4.63 -10.18
C VAL A 61 4.75 4.11 -8.80
N TYR A 62 5.09 2.83 -8.72
CA TYR A 62 5.45 2.14 -7.50
C TYR A 62 6.89 1.64 -7.60
N SER A 63 7.65 1.85 -6.52
CA SER A 63 8.97 1.25 -6.35
C SER A 63 8.97 0.35 -5.12
N TYR A 64 9.85 -0.64 -5.15
CA TYR A 64 9.97 -1.66 -4.12
C TYR A 64 11.41 -1.74 -3.61
N ASP A 65 11.58 -2.01 -2.32
CA ASP A 65 12.89 -2.30 -1.74
C ASP A 65 13.38 -3.72 -2.09
N THR A 66 14.56 -4.10 -1.59
CA THR A 66 15.16 -5.42 -1.86
C THR A 66 14.43 -6.59 -1.19
N GLN A 67 13.54 -6.30 -0.23
CA GLN A 67 12.69 -7.27 0.46
C GLN A 67 11.32 -7.39 -0.23
N GLY A 68 11.03 -6.52 -1.19
CA GLY A 68 9.76 -6.49 -1.93
C GLY A 68 8.70 -5.61 -1.28
N HIS A 69 9.03 -4.77 -0.30
CA HIS A 69 8.07 -3.82 0.25
C HIS A 69 7.97 -2.60 -0.66
N GLN A 70 6.75 -2.11 -0.88
CA GLN A 70 6.49 -0.91 -1.67
C GLN A 70 6.99 0.34 -0.93
N ASN A 71 8.24 0.70 -1.12
CA ASN A 71 8.91 1.77 -0.37
C ASN A 71 8.74 3.15 -0.99
N GLN A 72 8.19 3.26 -2.20
CA GLN A 72 7.91 4.54 -2.83
C GLN A 72 6.67 4.50 -3.71
N ILE A 73 5.92 5.60 -3.70
CA ILE A 73 4.79 5.85 -4.59
C ILE A 73 4.97 7.25 -5.17
N GLU A 74 4.81 7.39 -6.48
CA GLU A 74 4.80 8.68 -7.17
C GLU A 74 3.50 8.84 -7.95
N ASN A 75 2.90 10.02 -7.83
CA ASN A 75 1.64 10.34 -8.51
C ASN A 75 1.89 11.42 -9.57
N TYR A 76 1.32 11.22 -10.75
CA TYR A 76 1.45 12.09 -11.92
C TYR A 76 0.07 12.48 -12.43
N ASP A 77 -0.06 13.73 -12.89
CA ASP A 77 -1.29 14.22 -13.52
C ASP A 77 -1.44 13.71 -14.97
N SER A 78 -2.57 14.04 -15.59
CA SER A 78 -2.88 13.73 -16.99
C SER A 78 -1.87 14.24 -18.03
N SER A 79 -1.03 15.23 -17.67
CA SER A 79 0.04 15.76 -18.54
C SER A 79 1.38 15.04 -18.35
N GLY A 80 1.46 14.12 -17.38
CA GLY A 80 2.69 13.44 -16.99
C GLY A 80 3.55 14.25 -16.02
N LYS A 81 3.05 15.35 -15.44
CA LYS A 81 3.78 16.11 -14.42
C LYS A 81 3.58 15.45 -13.05
N ARG A 82 4.69 15.24 -12.32
CA ARG A 82 4.64 14.69 -10.95
C ARG A 82 3.91 15.66 -10.02
N ILE A 83 2.94 15.15 -9.28
CA ILE A 83 2.14 15.87 -8.29
C ILE A 83 2.76 15.73 -6.90
N ASN A 84 3.19 14.53 -6.53
CA ASN A 84 3.79 14.25 -5.22
C ASN A 84 4.52 12.89 -5.25
N ARG A 85 5.27 12.61 -4.19
CA ARG A 85 5.73 11.26 -3.87
C ARG A 85 5.65 10.95 -2.39
N THR A 86 5.54 9.68 -2.08
CA THR A 86 5.59 9.15 -0.71
C THR A 86 6.73 8.16 -0.61
N VAL A 87 7.53 8.24 0.45
CA VAL A 87 8.55 7.25 0.78
C VAL A 87 8.20 6.58 2.10
N GLN A 88 8.39 5.26 2.18
CA GLN A 88 8.06 4.45 3.34
C GLN A 88 9.27 3.66 3.83
N LYS A 89 9.35 3.49 5.15
CA LYS A 89 10.28 2.57 5.82
C LYS A 89 9.50 1.53 6.57
N PHE A 90 10.05 0.32 6.61
CA PHE A 90 9.40 -0.85 7.20
C PHE A 90 10.22 -1.39 8.36
N ASP A 91 9.57 -2.00 9.33
CA ASP A 91 10.22 -2.88 10.30
C ASP A 91 10.46 -4.28 9.70
N GLU A 92 11.09 -5.16 10.48
CA GLU A 92 11.40 -6.54 10.07
C GLU A 92 10.15 -7.40 9.83
N ALA A 93 9.00 -7.00 10.37
CA ALA A 93 7.72 -7.68 10.16
C ALA A 93 6.98 -7.15 8.92
N GLY A 94 7.53 -6.16 8.21
CA GLY A 94 6.93 -5.54 7.03
C GLY A 94 5.90 -4.46 7.36
N ASN A 95 5.83 -3.98 8.60
CA ASN A 95 4.95 -2.86 8.96
C ASN A 95 5.60 -1.51 8.64
N VAL A 96 4.83 -0.55 8.13
CA VAL A 96 5.32 0.82 7.87
C VAL A 96 5.60 1.55 9.18
N ILE A 97 6.86 1.86 9.50
CA ILE A 97 7.23 2.61 10.72
C ILE A 97 7.36 4.11 10.48
N GLU A 98 7.66 4.52 9.25
CA GLU A 98 7.76 5.92 8.84
C GLU A 98 7.22 6.09 7.42
N SER A 99 6.47 7.16 7.19
CA SER A 99 6.06 7.60 5.86
C SER A 99 6.30 9.10 5.71
N ILE A 100 6.98 9.49 4.65
CA ILE A 100 7.30 10.90 4.34
C ILE A 100 6.65 11.25 3.01
N LEU A 101 5.84 12.32 3.02
CA LEU A 101 5.20 12.87 1.84
C LEU A 101 5.99 14.09 1.36
N TYR A 102 6.21 14.13 0.05
CA TYR A 102 6.89 15.21 -0.65
C TYR A 102 5.95 15.82 -1.69
N ASP A 103 6.03 17.12 -1.87
CA ASP A 103 5.33 17.81 -2.96
C ASP A 103 6.02 17.63 -4.32
N GLU A 104 5.50 18.29 -5.35
CA GLU A 104 6.05 18.22 -6.70
C GLU A 104 7.48 18.75 -6.82
N ALA A 105 7.95 19.54 -5.85
CA ALA A 105 9.29 20.13 -5.79
C ALA A 105 10.22 19.40 -4.80
N ASP A 106 9.89 18.17 -4.41
CA ASP A 106 10.65 17.35 -3.46
C ASP A 106 10.79 17.95 -2.06
N ARG A 107 9.88 18.84 -1.67
CA ARG A 107 9.85 19.42 -0.32
C ARG A 107 8.95 18.55 0.57
N GLU A 108 9.43 18.23 1.75
CA GLU A 108 8.63 17.48 2.73
C GLU A 108 7.40 18.29 3.15
N THR A 109 6.23 17.68 3.05
CA THR A 109 4.94 18.28 3.42
C THR A 109 4.37 17.65 4.68
N ARG A 110 4.60 16.36 4.90
CA ARG A 110 4.09 15.60 6.06
C ARG A 110 4.99 14.41 6.38
N LYS A 111 5.12 14.09 7.67
CA LYS A 111 5.70 12.83 8.17
C LYS A 111 4.70 12.09 9.04
N LEU A 112 4.64 10.78 8.90
CA LEU A 112 3.86 9.89 9.74
C LEU A 112 4.78 8.86 10.37
N TYR A 113 4.59 8.61 11.66
CA TYR A 113 5.28 7.57 12.40
C TYR A 113 4.27 6.65 13.06
N PHE A 114 4.54 5.36 13.00
CA PHE A 114 3.63 4.33 13.51
C PHE A 114 4.34 3.44 14.52
N THR A 115 3.61 3.03 15.55
CA THR A 115 4.00 1.93 16.43
C THR A 115 2.90 0.90 16.45
N TYR A 116 3.27 -0.35 16.71
CA TYR A 116 2.39 -1.50 16.61
C TYR A 116 2.35 -2.29 17.92
N ASP A 117 1.28 -3.03 18.16
CA ASP A 117 1.26 -4.08 19.17
C ASP A 117 1.75 -5.41 18.59
N LYS A 118 1.77 -6.45 19.42
CA LYS A 118 2.20 -7.81 19.03
C LYS A 118 1.27 -8.49 18.00
N TYR A 119 0.12 -7.89 17.70
CA TYR A 119 -0.84 -8.38 16.71
C TYR A 119 -0.80 -7.54 15.42
N ASN A 120 0.23 -6.71 15.24
CA ASN A 120 0.39 -5.77 14.12
C ASN A 120 -0.72 -4.71 14.02
N ASN A 121 -1.42 -4.40 15.11
CA ASN A 121 -2.35 -3.28 15.14
C ASN A 121 -1.61 -1.99 15.50
N ILE A 122 -1.90 -0.90 14.79
CA ILE A 122 -1.28 0.41 15.06
C ILE A 122 -1.71 0.87 16.46
N THR A 123 -0.79 1.07 17.39
CA THR A 123 -1.06 1.58 18.76
C THR A 123 -0.85 3.09 18.87
N ARG A 124 -0.01 3.66 18.02
CA ARG A 124 0.25 5.10 18.00
C ARG A 124 0.50 5.59 16.59
N ARG A 125 -0.01 6.79 16.29
CA ARG A 125 0.30 7.55 15.09
C ARG A 125 0.82 8.92 15.51
N LYS A 126 2.00 9.31 15.04
CA LYS A 126 2.48 10.69 15.14
C LYS A 126 2.46 11.29 13.73
N ILE A 127 1.64 12.32 13.54
CA ILE A 127 1.51 13.05 12.29
C ILE A 127 2.19 14.39 12.48
N VAL A 128 3.16 14.70 11.62
CA VAL A 128 3.85 15.98 11.58
C VAL A 128 3.52 16.61 10.24
N ASP A 129 2.56 17.53 10.22
CA ASP A 129 2.36 18.45 9.12
C ASP A 129 3.52 19.44 9.12
N ILE A 130 4.22 19.56 8.00
CA ILE A 130 5.39 20.44 7.83
C ILE A 130 4.99 21.68 7.05
N ARG A 131 4.15 21.53 6.03
CA ARG A 131 3.69 22.63 5.16
C ARG A 131 2.23 22.43 4.75
N PRO A 132 1.50 23.53 4.46
CA PRO A 132 1.90 24.93 4.67
C PRO A 132 1.80 25.36 6.13
N SER A 133 1.08 24.62 6.98
CA SER A 133 0.85 24.95 8.38
C SER A 133 1.45 23.88 9.28
N PRO A 134 2.63 24.12 9.88
CA PRO A 134 3.27 23.17 10.76
C PRO A 134 2.38 22.79 11.95
N LYS A 135 2.13 21.49 12.13
CA LYS A 135 1.34 20.96 13.25
C LYS A 135 1.79 19.55 13.56
N THR A 136 1.90 19.23 14.84
CA THR A 136 2.10 17.84 15.27
C THR A 136 0.85 17.34 15.98
N THR A 137 0.33 16.20 15.52
CA THR A 137 -0.79 15.50 16.13
C THR A 137 -0.32 14.11 16.54
N VAL A 138 -0.62 13.73 17.78
CA VAL A 138 -0.39 12.36 18.26
C VAL A 138 -1.74 11.72 18.51
N GLN A 139 -1.91 10.53 17.97
CA GLN A 139 -3.06 9.67 18.19
C GLN A 139 -2.62 8.39 18.87
N THR A 140 -3.40 7.94 19.85
CA THR A 140 -3.25 6.63 20.49
C THR A 140 -4.48 5.81 20.14
N LEU A 141 -4.24 4.59 19.66
CA LEU A 141 -5.30 3.65 19.33
C LEU A 141 -5.31 2.54 20.39
N ARG A 142 -6.51 2.17 20.84
CA ARG A 142 -6.77 1.09 21.79
C ARG A 142 -7.73 0.10 21.16
N TYR A 143 -7.50 -1.18 21.44
CA TYR A 143 -8.27 -2.28 20.88
C TYR A 143 -8.84 -3.14 21.98
N GLU A 144 -10.08 -3.61 21.77
CA GLU A 144 -10.66 -4.72 22.51
C GLU A 144 -10.81 -5.90 21.56
N TYR A 145 -10.60 -7.10 22.09
CA TYR A 145 -10.53 -8.33 21.30
C TYR A 145 -11.59 -9.32 21.76
N ASP A 146 -12.05 -10.16 20.84
CA ASP A 146 -12.84 -11.34 21.18
C ASP A 146 -11.94 -12.51 21.63
N THR A 147 -12.58 -13.65 21.92
CA THR A 147 -11.92 -14.88 22.35
C THR A 147 -11.03 -15.51 21.28
N HIS A 148 -11.17 -15.13 20.01
CA HIS A 148 -10.33 -15.58 18.90
C HIS A 148 -9.19 -14.58 18.60
N HIS A 149 -9.01 -13.56 19.44
CA HIS A 149 -8.03 -12.49 19.26
C HIS A 149 -8.24 -11.61 18.02
N ASN A 150 -9.47 -11.55 17.50
CA ASN A 150 -9.85 -10.56 16.51
C ASN A 150 -10.28 -9.27 17.23
N TYR A 151 -9.85 -8.09 16.75
CA TYR A 151 -10.31 -6.86 17.38
C TYR A 151 -11.78 -6.59 17.03
N ILE A 152 -12.57 -6.36 18.07
CA ILE A 152 -14.00 -6.09 18.00
C ILE A 152 -14.32 -4.62 18.29
N GLN A 153 -13.37 -3.89 18.87
CA GLN A 153 -13.48 -2.44 19.06
C GLN A 153 -12.13 -1.78 18.81
N GLU A 154 -12.17 -0.63 18.16
CA GLU A 154 -11.03 0.27 18.02
C GLU A 154 -11.45 1.66 18.51
N THR A 155 -10.65 2.26 19.39
CA THR A 155 -10.84 3.63 19.88
C THR A 155 -9.61 4.45 19.59
N CYS A 156 -9.77 5.57 18.88
CA CYS A 156 -8.70 6.51 18.60
C CYS A 156 -8.84 7.75 19.49
N LEU A 157 -7.77 8.08 20.21
CA LEU A 157 -7.69 9.25 21.07
C LEU A 157 -6.67 10.25 20.55
N SER A 158 -6.93 11.55 20.66
CA SER A 158 -5.95 12.61 20.44
C SER A 158 -6.10 13.70 21.50
N GLY A 159 -5.00 14.08 22.15
CA GLY A 159 -5.05 15.04 23.25
C GLY A 159 -5.93 14.60 24.43
N GLY A 160 -6.07 13.29 24.66
CA GLY A 160 -6.95 12.72 25.68
C GLY A 160 -8.43 12.60 25.28
N ASN A 161 -8.84 13.23 24.17
CA ASN A 161 -10.21 13.16 23.67
C ASN A 161 -10.38 12.00 22.70
N VAL A 162 -11.53 11.31 22.77
CA VAL A 162 -11.91 10.32 21.76
C VAL A 162 -12.22 11.04 20.46
N ILE A 163 -11.49 10.70 19.40
CA ILE A 163 -11.72 11.22 18.04
C ILE A 163 -12.75 10.36 17.33
N TYR A 164 -12.65 9.04 17.49
CA TYR A 164 -13.67 8.09 17.07
C TYR A 164 -13.57 6.80 17.87
N ALA A 165 -14.67 6.05 17.86
CA ALA A 165 -14.70 4.65 18.26
C ALA A 165 -15.52 3.88 17.22
N GLN A 166 -15.06 2.69 16.85
CA GLN A 166 -15.75 1.79 15.95
C GLN A 166 -15.82 0.39 16.54
N LYS A 167 -16.90 -0.33 16.23
CA LYS A 167 -17.12 -1.71 16.65
C LYS A 167 -17.30 -2.61 15.43
N ARG A 168 -16.91 -3.86 15.58
CA ARG A 168 -17.09 -4.92 14.60
C ARG A 168 -17.95 -6.02 15.18
N VAL A 169 -18.83 -6.55 14.34
CA VAL A 169 -19.53 -7.80 14.60
C VAL A 169 -18.90 -8.85 13.70
N ILE A 170 -18.34 -9.89 14.29
CA ILE A 170 -17.67 -10.97 13.57
C ILE A 170 -18.51 -12.24 13.78
N SER A 171 -18.98 -12.81 12.68
CA SER A 171 -19.68 -14.10 12.68
C SER A 171 -18.68 -15.21 12.36
N TYR A 172 -18.71 -16.25 13.18
CA TYR A 172 -17.92 -17.46 12.99
C TYR A 172 -18.84 -18.53 12.41
N TYR A 173 -18.36 -19.21 11.37
CA TYR A 173 -19.05 -20.34 10.75
C TYR A 173 -18.22 -21.58 11.04
N ASP A 174 -18.90 -22.66 11.42
CA ASP A 174 -18.31 -23.98 11.65
C ASP A 174 -18.01 -24.71 10.32
#